data_AF-E4WLC3-F1
#
_entry.id   AF-E4WLC3-F1
#
_cell.length_a   1.000
_cell.length_b   1.000
_cell.length_c   1.000
_cell.angle_alpha   90.00
_cell.angle_beta   90.00
_cell.angle_gamma   90.00
#
_symmetry.space_group_name_H-M   'P 1'
#
loop_
_entity.id
_entity.type
_entity.pdbx_description
1 polymer ?
#
loop_
_entity_poly.entity_id
_entity_poly.type
_entity_poly.pdbx_seq_one_letter_code
_entity_poly.pdbx_strand_id
1 'polypeptide(L)'
;MQFTGYHFPSDIILQAIRYYVVYKLSYRDIEEIFTERGIRVDHATINRRVIRFAPLIEQNARAKKRQVSSSWRMDETYIKIKGKWWCYYRAIDKYGDIVDFYISQTRDEKATKAFLRKAIRTNGLPDKVIIDKRGANAQALHNMNIQLWNSVVFLLNLIEVIDVKYLNNIVEQSHRPIKQKMRQALGWKSIEGAQATISGQEVWTQVRRGQVGDLSLPVWERFYALAA
;
A
#
# COMPACT_ATOMS: atom_id res chain seq x y z
N MET A 1 -13.91 13.41 -4.46
CA MET A 1 -14.40 12.33 -5.39
C MET A 1 -15.90 12.49 -5.64
N GLN A 2 -16.47 11.87 -6.68
CA GLN A 2 -17.93 11.92 -6.89
C GLN A 2 -18.67 10.74 -6.23
N PHE A 3 -19.47 11.05 -5.22
CA PHE A 3 -20.40 10.13 -4.55
C PHE A 3 -21.85 10.27 -5.06
N THR A 4 -22.06 11.08 -6.09
CA THR A 4 -23.37 11.29 -6.70
C THR A 4 -23.90 9.99 -7.33
N GLY A 5 -25.20 9.74 -7.18
CA GLY A 5 -25.86 8.53 -7.70
C GLY A 5 -25.75 7.29 -6.81
N TYR A 6 -25.22 7.42 -5.58
CA TYR A 6 -25.26 6.35 -4.59
C TYR A 6 -26.42 6.51 -3.61
N HIS A 7 -27.03 5.36 -3.29
CA HIS A 7 -28.15 5.28 -2.34
C HIS A 7 -27.76 5.72 -0.91
N PHE A 8 -26.52 5.50 -0.51
CA PHE A 8 -26.04 5.83 0.83
C PHE A 8 -25.24 7.14 0.84
N PRO A 9 -25.38 7.95 1.91
CA PRO A 9 -24.49 9.08 2.19
C PRO A 9 -23.00 8.69 2.17
N SER A 10 -22.14 9.65 1.83
CA SER A 10 -20.70 9.41 1.65
C SER A 10 -19.99 8.98 2.93
N ASP A 11 -20.40 9.51 4.08
CA ASP A 11 -19.89 9.13 5.41
C ASP A 11 -20.16 7.66 5.73
N ILE A 12 -21.35 7.13 5.43
CA ILE A 12 -21.68 5.70 5.60
C ILE A 12 -20.85 4.82 4.66
N ILE A 13 -20.70 5.24 3.40
CA ILE A 13 -19.87 4.52 2.43
C ILE A 13 -18.40 4.47 2.90
N LEU A 14 -17.86 5.60 3.34
CA LEU A 14 -16.49 5.72 3.82
C LEU A 14 -16.26 4.96 5.13
N GLN A 15 -17.24 4.94 6.02
CA GLN A 15 -17.20 4.12 7.22
C GLN A 15 -17.13 2.62 6.88
N ALA A 16 -17.96 2.15 5.95
CA ALA A 16 -17.93 0.75 5.51
C ALA A 16 -16.58 0.37 4.87
N ILE A 17 -16.05 1.25 3.99
CA ILE A 17 -14.74 1.06 3.37
C ILE A 17 -13.65 1.01 4.45
N ARG A 18 -13.64 1.98 5.37
CA ARG A 18 -12.67 2.03 6.46
C ARG A 18 -12.76 0.76 7.31
N TYR A 19 -13.95 0.33 7.70
CA TYR A 19 -14.13 -0.87 8.51
C TYR A 19 -13.52 -2.08 7.83
N TYR A 20 -13.76 -2.23 6.52
CA TYR A 20 -13.19 -3.32 5.75
C TYR A 20 -11.67 -3.25 5.66
N VAL A 21 -11.09 -2.11 5.26
CA VAL A 21 -9.64 -2.07 5.01
C VAL A 21 -8.84 -2.08 6.32
N VAL A 22 -9.38 -1.47 7.39
CA VAL A 22 -8.67 -1.30 8.66
C VAL A 22 -8.75 -2.54 9.55
N TYR A 23 -9.96 -3.07 9.72
CA TYR A 23 -10.20 -4.12 10.70
C TYR A 23 -10.17 -5.49 10.05
N LYS A 24 -10.03 -6.48 10.92
CA LYS A 24 -10.24 -7.88 10.58
C LYS A 24 -11.76 -8.14 10.52
N LEU A 25 -12.45 -7.51 9.57
CA LEU A 25 -13.88 -7.74 9.32
C LEU A 25 -14.09 -8.22 7.88
N SER A 26 -14.96 -9.20 7.70
CA SER A 26 -15.50 -9.60 6.41
C SER A 26 -16.53 -8.57 5.92
N TYR A 27 -16.93 -8.63 4.66
CA TYR A 27 -18.01 -7.77 4.16
C TYR A 27 -19.35 -8.10 4.83
N ARG A 28 -19.57 -9.36 5.22
CA ARG A 28 -20.78 -9.79 5.92
C ARG A 28 -20.82 -9.28 7.35
N ASP A 29 -19.67 -9.27 8.03
CA ASP A 29 -19.57 -8.73 9.39
C ASP A 29 -19.95 -7.24 9.40
N ILE A 30 -19.55 -6.49 8.36
CA ILE A 30 -19.89 -5.07 8.24
C ILE A 30 -21.38 -4.87 7.92
N GLU A 31 -21.95 -5.72 7.04
CA GLU A 31 -23.39 -5.74 6.76
C GLU A 31 -24.20 -6.00 8.05
N GLU A 32 -23.78 -6.95 8.89
CA GLU A 32 -24.41 -7.24 10.18
C GLU A 32 -24.33 -6.04 11.14
N ILE A 33 -23.13 -5.48 11.33
CA ILE A 33 -22.91 -4.28 12.18
C ILE A 33 -23.76 -3.09 11.72
N PHE A 34 -23.94 -2.93 10.40
CA PHE A 34 -24.74 -1.83 9.86
C PHE A 34 -26.23 -2.11 10.03
N THR A 35 -26.65 -3.37 9.90
CA THR A 35 -28.03 -3.80 10.12
C THR A 35 -28.47 -3.59 11.57
N GLU A 36 -27.60 -3.87 12.56
CA GLU A 36 -27.85 -3.56 13.98
C GLU A 36 -28.16 -2.07 14.22
N ARG A 37 -27.63 -1.19 13.37
CA ARG A 37 -27.81 0.26 13.43
C ARG A 37 -28.94 0.77 12.51
N GLY A 38 -29.73 -0.13 11.94
CA GLY A 38 -30.83 0.21 11.02
C GLY A 38 -30.40 0.52 9.58
N ILE A 39 -29.12 0.32 9.22
CA ILE A 39 -28.60 0.57 7.88
C ILE A 39 -28.54 -0.75 7.09
N ARG A 40 -29.51 -0.97 6.20
CA ARG A 40 -29.57 -2.20 5.38
C ARG A 40 -28.72 -2.07 4.12
N VAL A 41 -27.47 -2.54 4.17
CA VAL A 41 -26.56 -2.57 3.01
C VAL A 41 -26.00 -3.98 2.78
N ASP A 42 -26.19 -4.51 1.58
CA ASP A 42 -25.70 -5.83 1.20
C ASP A 42 -24.15 -5.86 1.10
N HIS A 43 -23.53 -6.93 1.59
CA HIS A 43 -22.08 -7.14 1.55
C HIS A 43 -21.46 -6.99 0.14
N ALA A 44 -22.16 -7.38 -0.93
CA ALA A 44 -21.67 -7.21 -2.30
C ALA A 44 -21.69 -5.73 -2.70
N THR A 45 -22.63 -4.94 -2.19
CA THR A 45 -22.60 -3.47 -2.33
C THR A 45 -21.35 -2.89 -1.66
N ILE A 46 -21.04 -3.29 -0.42
CA ILE A 46 -19.83 -2.85 0.29
C ILE A 46 -18.57 -3.21 -0.52
N ASN A 47 -18.50 -4.43 -1.04
CA ASN A 47 -17.38 -4.87 -1.88
C ASN A 47 -17.19 -3.97 -3.11
N ARG A 48 -18.27 -3.69 -3.86
CA ARG A 48 -18.20 -2.77 -5.01
C ARG A 48 -17.72 -1.37 -4.61
N ARG A 49 -18.09 -0.87 -3.43
CA ARG A 49 -17.60 0.42 -2.91
C ARG A 49 -16.11 0.36 -2.58
N VAL A 50 -15.63 -0.69 -1.92
CA VAL A 50 -14.20 -0.87 -1.64
C VAL A 50 -13.38 -0.93 -2.93
N ILE A 51 -13.79 -1.76 -3.89
CA ILE A 51 -13.11 -1.89 -5.19
C ILE A 51 -13.01 -0.54 -5.90
N ARG A 52 -14.09 0.26 -5.88
CA ARG A 52 -14.12 1.55 -6.57
C ARG A 52 -13.31 2.62 -5.84
N PHE A 53 -13.50 2.77 -4.53
CA PHE A 53 -13.06 3.97 -3.83
C PHE A 53 -11.71 3.82 -3.13
N ALA A 54 -11.35 2.63 -2.63
CA ALA A 54 -10.07 2.48 -1.93
C ALA A 54 -8.83 2.83 -2.81
N PRO A 55 -8.77 2.46 -4.11
CA PRO A 55 -7.71 2.91 -5.01
C PRO A 55 -7.71 4.43 -5.24
N LEU A 56 -8.88 5.05 -5.36
CA LEU A 56 -8.98 6.51 -5.53
C LEU A 56 -8.49 7.25 -4.28
N ILE A 57 -8.80 6.71 -3.10
CA ILE A 57 -8.33 7.26 -1.83
C ILE A 57 -6.80 7.16 -1.75
N GLU A 58 -6.22 6.06 -2.22
CA GLU A 58 -4.77 5.91 -2.30
C GLU A 58 -4.12 6.89 -3.28
N GLN A 59 -4.74 7.13 -4.44
CA GLN A 59 -4.25 8.14 -5.37
C GLN A 59 -4.23 9.53 -4.76
N ASN A 60 -5.29 9.91 -4.04
CA ASN A 60 -5.38 11.19 -3.33
C ASN A 60 -4.36 11.27 -2.18
N ALA A 61 -4.19 10.18 -1.42
CA ALA A 61 -3.20 10.11 -0.35
C ALA A 61 -1.78 10.27 -0.90
N ARG A 62 -1.47 9.61 -2.02
CA ARG A 62 -0.18 9.70 -2.69
C ARG A 62 0.17 11.12 -3.13
N ALA A 63 -0.80 11.91 -3.56
CA ALA A 63 -0.58 13.31 -3.94
C ALA A 63 -0.35 14.24 -2.73
N LYS A 64 -0.87 13.87 -1.56
CA LYS A 64 -0.83 14.69 -0.33
C LYS A 64 0.18 14.19 0.71
N LYS A 65 0.82 13.04 0.49
CA LYS A 65 1.73 12.44 1.47
C LYS A 65 2.98 13.29 1.63
N ARG A 66 3.50 13.33 2.85
CA ARG A 66 4.79 13.96 3.17
C ARG A 66 5.94 13.19 2.54
N GLN A 67 7.05 13.90 2.32
CA GLN A 67 8.29 13.31 1.83
C GLN A 67 8.84 12.29 2.84
N VAL A 68 9.32 11.16 2.32
CA VAL A 68 9.95 10.09 3.09
C VAL A 68 11.46 10.29 3.14
N SER A 69 12.13 9.68 4.12
CA SER A 69 13.60 9.67 4.19
C SER A 69 14.22 8.96 2.98
N SER A 70 15.41 9.39 2.55
CA SER A 70 16.18 8.81 1.43
C SER A 70 16.81 7.43 1.73
N SER A 71 16.75 6.97 2.99
CA SER A 71 17.14 5.61 3.39
C SER A 71 15.90 4.69 3.45
N TRP A 72 15.82 3.73 2.53
CA TRP A 72 14.70 2.80 2.38
C TRP A 72 15.05 1.39 2.82
N ARG A 73 14.05 0.63 3.28
CA ARG A 73 14.07 -0.82 3.43
C ARG A 73 13.03 -1.41 2.51
N MET A 74 13.46 -2.30 1.65
CA MET A 74 12.64 -2.93 0.64
C MET A 74 12.65 -4.44 0.86
N ASP A 75 11.46 -5.02 0.90
CA ASP A 75 11.28 -6.46 0.98
C ASP A 75 10.03 -6.87 0.18
N GLU A 76 9.96 -8.17 -0.11
CA GLU A 76 8.86 -8.76 -0.82
C GLU A 76 8.29 -9.97 -0.08
N THR A 77 6.99 -10.18 -0.26
CA THR A 77 6.32 -11.30 0.37
C THR A 77 5.24 -11.89 -0.51
N TYR A 78 4.95 -13.16 -0.30
CA TYR A 78 3.91 -13.84 -1.06
C TYR A 78 2.52 -13.53 -0.50
N ILE A 79 1.61 -13.19 -1.41
CA ILE A 79 0.18 -13.04 -1.17
C ILE A 79 -0.62 -13.94 -2.11
N LYS A 80 -1.84 -14.32 -1.74
CA LYS A 80 -2.68 -15.25 -2.51
C LYS A 80 -3.84 -14.51 -3.16
N ILE A 81 -3.88 -14.53 -4.49
CA ILE A 81 -4.91 -13.88 -5.33
C ILE A 81 -5.42 -14.91 -6.35
N LYS A 82 -6.73 -15.13 -6.43
CA LYS A 82 -7.38 -16.14 -7.29
C LYS A 82 -6.76 -17.53 -7.14
N GLY A 83 -6.41 -17.90 -5.90
CA GLY A 83 -5.78 -19.18 -5.59
C GLY A 83 -4.28 -19.29 -5.97
N LYS A 84 -3.72 -18.32 -6.69
CA LYS A 84 -2.31 -18.29 -7.11
C LYS A 84 -1.47 -17.42 -6.18
N TRP A 85 -0.20 -17.76 -6.04
CA TRP A 85 0.76 -16.94 -5.31
C TRP A 85 1.22 -15.77 -6.19
N TRP A 86 1.19 -14.58 -5.62
CA TRP A 86 1.65 -13.32 -6.18
C TRP A 86 2.71 -12.74 -5.24
N CYS A 87 3.61 -11.94 -5.80
CA CYS A 87 4.61 -11.20 -5.07
C CYS A 87 4.05 -9.81 -4.72
N TYR A 88 4.11 -9.44 -3.44
CA TYR A 88 3.84 -8.10 -2.93
C TYR A 88 5.16 -7.47 -2.51
N TYR A 89 5.57 -6.43 -3.23
CA TYR A 89 6.75 -5.63 -2.94
C TYR A 89 6.34 -4.43 -2.08
N ARG A 90 7.16 -4.13 -1.08
CA ARG A 90 6.96 -2.99 -0.18
C ARG A 90 8.28 -2.31 0.10
N ALA A 91 8.25 -0.99 0.17
CA ALA A 91 9.34 -0.19 0.71
C ALA A 91 8.82 0.74 1.80
N ILE A 92 9.59 0.85 2.87
CA ILE A 92 9.39 1.82 3.94
C ILE A 92 10.70 2.55 4.19
N ASP A 93 10.65 3.76 4.75
CA ASP A 93 11.87 4.48 5.09
C ASP A 93 12.44 4.03 6.45
N LYS A 94 13.57 4.62 6.86
CA LYS A 94 14.22 4.29 8.15
C LYS A 94 13.38 4.59 9.39
N TYR A 95 12.36 5.43 9.29
CA TYR A 95 11.45 5.73 10.39
C TYR A 95 10.19 4.85 10.34
N GLY A 96 9.99 4.12 9.24
CA GLY A 96 8.88 3.21 9.01
C GLY A 96 7.73 3.83 8.22
N ASP A 97 7.92 5.01 7.64
CA ASP A 97 6.93 5.64 6.77
C ASP A 97 6.88 4.95 5.41
N ILE A 98 5.70 4.94 4.79
CA ILE A 98 5.46 4.12 3.61
C ILE A 98 6.01 4.84 2.38
N VAL A 99 7.04 4.25 1.76
CA VAL A 99 7.59 4.74 0.50
C VAL A 99 6.63 4.38 -0.63
N ASP A 100 6.44 3.09 -0.84
CA ASP A 100 5.50 2.57 -1.85
C ASP A 100 5.26 1.05 -1.73
N PHE A 101 4.30 0.54 -2.51
CA PHE A 101 4.02 -0.87 -2.71
C PHE A 101 3.76 -1.21 -4.19
N TYR A 102 3.87 -2.49 -4.53
CA TYR A 102 3.55 -3.03 -5.86
C TYR A 102 3.20 -4.53 -5.80
N ILE A 103 2.33 -4.99 -6.68
CA ILE A 103 1.98 -6.41 -6.80
C ILE A 103 2.36 -6.95 -8.18
N SER A 104 2.90 -8.16 -8.23
CA SER A 104 3.26 -8.86 -9.46
C SER A 104 2.93 -10.35 -9.36
N GLN A 105 2.65 -10.99 -10.49
CA GLN A 105 2.55 -12.46 -10.54
C GLN A 105 3.93 -13.12 -10.45
N THR A 106 4.99 -12.41 -10.88
CA THR A 106 6.35 -12.92 -10.92
C THR A 106 7.24 -12.25 -9.88
N ARG A 107 8.23 -13.00 -9.40
CA ARG A 107 9.32 -12.50 -8.55
C ARG A 107 10.59 -12.43 -9.38
N ASP A 108 10.65 -11.44 -10.26
CA ASP A 108 11.74 -11.25 -11.21
C ASP A 108 12.30 -9.81 -11.17
N GLU A 109 13.40 -9.62 -11.90
CA GLU A 109 14.08 -8.32 -11.98
C GLU A 109 13.19 -7.25 -12.64
N LYS A 110 12.32 -7.64 -13.59
CA LYS A 110 11.42 -6.72 -14.30
C LYS A 110 10.38 -6.13 -13.36
N ALA A 111 9.75 -6.96 -12.54
CA ALA A 111 8.81 -6.55 -11.50
C ALA A 111 9.49 -5.65 -10.46
N THR A 112 10.73 -5.98 -10.07
CA THR A 112 11.49 -5.16 -9.12
C THR A 112 11.84 -3.79 -9.70
N LYS A 113 12.31 -3.74 -10.95
CA LYS A 113 12.55 -2.47 -11.68
C LYS A 113 11.26 -1.65 -11.80
N ALA A 114 10.12 -2.29 -12.08
CA ALA A 114 8.83 -1.60 -12.16
C ALA A 114 8.43 -0.99 -10.80
N PHE A 115 8.63 -1.73 -9.71
CA PHE A 115 8.41 -1.23 -8.36
C PHE A 115 9.31 -0.03 -8.02
N LEU A 116 10.62 -0.15 -8.23
CA LEU A 116 11.59 0.92 -7.94
C LEU A 116 11.30 2.19 -8.75
N ARG A 117 11.03 2.07 -10.06
CA ARG A 117 10.65 3.22 -10.89
C ARG A 117 9.38 3.90 -10.39
N LYS A 118 8.37 3.12 -9.99
CA LYS A 118 7.13 3.64 -9.41
C LYS A 118 7.41 4.40 -8.10
N ALA A 119 8.22 3.83 -7.22
CA ALA A 119 8.58 4.43 -5.93
C ALA A 119 9.40 5.73 -6.10
N ILE A 120 10.43 5.70 -6.96
CA ILE A 120 11.33 6.83 -7.23
C ILE A 120 10.59 7.99 -7.87
N ARG A 121 9.70 7.71 -8.82
CA ARG A 121 8.89 8.76 -9.48
C ARG A 121 8.08 9.60 -8.49
N THR A 122 7.65 9.01 -7.37
CA THR A 122 6.85 9.72 -6.36
C THR A 122 7.69 10.26 -5.19
N ASN A 123 8.81 9.62 -4.85
CA ASN A 123 9.54 9.92 -3.61
C ASN A 123 10.96 10.47 -3.84
N GLY A 124 11.40 10.59 -5.09
CA GLY A 124 12.78 10.91 -5.42
C GLY A 124 13.71 9.69 -5.36
N LEU A 125 14.95 9.89 -5.79
CA LEU A 125 15.99 8.85 -5.74
C LEU A 125 16.45 8.65 -4.29
N PRO A 126 16.49 7.42 -3.77
CA PRO A 126 17.03 7.15 -2.43
C PRO A 126 18.56 7.17 -2.44
N ASP A 127 19.15 7.57 -1.31
CA ASP A 127 20.59 7.47 -1.09
C ASP A 127 20.97 6.01 -0.77
N LYS A 128 20.12 5.30 -0.02
CA LYS A 128 20.40 3.93 0.45
C LYS A 128 19.15 3.05 0.38
N VAL A 129 19.33 1.80 -0.05
CA VAL A 129 18.29 0.76 -0.02
C VAL A 129 18.82 -0.48 0.70
N ILE A 130 18.14 -0.83 1.79
CA ILE A 130 18.36 -2.07 2.54
C ILE A 130 17.48 -3.16 1.95
N ILE A 131 18.06 -4.34 1.69
CA ILE A 131 17.36 -5.55 1.22
C ILE A 131 17.75 -6.76 2.09
N ASP A 132 16.84 -7.74 2.24
CA ASP A 132 17.09 -8.96 3.05
C ASP A 132 17.96 -10.01 2.33
N LYS A 133 17.93 -10.03 1.00
CA LYS A 133 18.55 -11.10 0.19
C LYS A 133 19.10 -10.60 -1.13
N ARG A 134 20.28 -11.12 -1.48
CA ARG A 134 20.84 -11.04 -2.82
C ARG A 134 19.99 -11.89 -3.78
N GLY A 135 19.61 -11.33 -4.93
CA GLY A 135 18.67 -11.92 -5.89
C GLY A 135 18.16 -10.88 -6.89
N ALA A 136 16.91 -11.02 -7.34
CA ALA A 136 16.28 -10.10 -8.29
C ALA A 136 16.35 -8.62 -7.84
N ASN A 137 16.26 -8.36 -6.53
CA ASN A 137 16.38 -7.02 -5.95
C ASN A 137 17.78 -6.41 -6.11
N ALA A 138 18.81 -7.18 -5.76
CA ALA A 138 20.20 -6.75 -5.90
C ALA A 138 20.53 -6.49 -7.39
N GLN A 139 20.10 -7.39 -8.29
CA GLN A 139 20.32 -7.22 -9.72
C GLN A 139 19.59 -6.00 -10.28
N ALA A 140 18.35 -5.77 -9.85
CA ALA A 140 17.57 -4.61 -10.28
C ALA A 140 18.21 -3.30 -9.85
N LEU A 141 18.69 -3.20 -8.59
CA LEU A 141 19.38 -2.02 -8.07
C LEU A 141 20.74 -1.82 -8.73
N HIS A 142 21.50 -2.89 -8.98
CA HIS A 142 22.76 -2.81 -9.72
C HIS A 142 22.55 -2.27 -11.15
N ASN A 143 21.60 -2.85 -11.88
CA ASN A 143 21.26 -2.40 -13.23
C ASN A 143 20.70 -0.96 -13.24
N MET A 144 20.04 -0.53 -12.17
CA MET A 144 19.59 0.84 -12.01
C MET A 144 20.77 1.80 -11.79
N ASN A 145 21.75 1.45 -10.96
CA ASN A 145 22.96 2.24 -10.78
C ASN A 145 23.76 2.37 -12.08
N ILE A 146 23.84 1.33 -12.90
CA ILE A 146 24.44 1.43 -14.26
C ILE A 146 23.69 2.44 -15.12
N GLN A 147 22.35 2.42 -15.09
CA GLN A 147 21.53 3.38 -15.85
C GLN A 147 21.72 4.82 -15.36
N LEU A 148 21.80 5.02 -14.04
CA LEU A 148 22.04 6.32 -13.43
C LEU A 148 23.43 6.86 -13.79
N TRP A 149 24.46 6.01 -13.73
CA TRP A 149 25.83 6.34 -14.13
C TRP A 149 25.93 6.81 -15.58
N ASN A 150 25.22 6.11 -16.48
CA ASN A 150 25.18 6.44 -17.90
C ASN A 150 24.29 7.66 -18.21
N SER A 151 23.44 8.09 -17.27
CA SER A 151 22.68 9.32 -17.40
C SER A 151 23.51 10.49 -16.86
N VAL A 152 23.91 11.40 -17.75
CA VAL A 152 24.76 12.58 -17.42
C VAL A 152 24.21 13.42 -16.24
N VAL A 153 22.91 13.29 -15.95
CA VAL A 153 22.17 13.98 -14.87
C VAL A 153 22.47 13.43 -13.47
N PHE A 154 22.82 12.15 -13.31
CA PHE A 154 22.96 11.49 -12.00
C PHE A 154 24.36 10.89 -11.75
N LEU A 155 25.37 11.37 -12.46
CA LEU A 155 26.76 10.89 -12.38
C LEU A 155 27.34 10.87 -10.95
N LEU A 156 26.75 11.62 -10.02
CA LEU A 156 27.18 11.73 -8.62
C LEU A 156 26.25 11.04 -7.59
N ASN A 157 25.11 10.48 -7.98
CA ASN A 157 24.11 9.95 -7.04
C ASN A 157 23.75 8.50 -7.37
N LEU A 158 24.58 7.56 -6.90
CA LEU A 158 24.29 6.13 -6.94
C LEU A 158 23.56 5.70 -5.66
N ILE A 159 22.72 4.69 -5.78
CA ILE A 159 22.03 4.09 -4.64
C ILE A 159 22.99 3.15 -3.92
N GLU A 160 23.26 3.39 -2.63
CA GLU A 160 23.99 2.45 -1.79
C GLU A 160 23.09 1.25 -1.44
N VAL A 161 23.49 0.04 -1.85
CA VAL A 161 22.74 -1.19 -1.57
C VAL A 161 23.35 -1.89 -0.37
N ILE A 162 22.56 -2.06 0.69
CA ILE A 162 23.00 -2.64 1.95
C ILE A 162 22.23 -3.93 2.23
N ASP A 163 22.95 -4.96 2.63
CA ASP A 163 22.40 -6.26 3.01
C ASP A 163 22.65 -6.48 4.50
N VAL A 164 21.73 -6.00 5.33
CA VAL A 164 21.83 -6.05 6.79
C VAL A 164 20.49 -6.51 7.37
N LYS A 165 20.45 -7.78 7.75
CA LYS A 165 19.25 -8.48 8.23
C LYS A 165 18.47 -7.73 9.31
N TYR A 166 19.14 -7.22 10.35
CA TYR A 166 18.44 -6.56 11.46
C TYR A 166 17.78 -5.23 11.06
N LEU A 167 18.30 -4.54 10.04
CA LEU A 167 17.67 -3.31 9.52
C LEU A 167 16.40 -3.63 8.72
N ASN A 168 16.27 -4.85 8.19
CA ASN A 168 15.13 -5.30 7.41
C ASN A 168 13.92 -5.72 8.28
N ASN A 169 14.15 -6.00 9.57
CA ASN A 169 13.09 -6.41 10.50
C ASN A 169 11.85 -5.49 10.47
N ILE A 170 12.02 -4.18 10.30
CA ILE A 170 10.88 -3.26 10.31
C ILE A 170 9.99 -3.40 9.06
N VAL A 171 10.56 -3.71 7.89
CA VAL A 171 9.76 -3.92 6.67
C VAL A 171 9.06 -5.27 6.72
N GLU A 172 9.71 -6.31 7.24
CA GLU A 172 9.08 -7.61 7.48
C GLU A 172 7.88 -7.51 8.43
N GLN A 173 8.02 -6.74 9.51
CA GLN A 173 6.92 -6.48 10.43
C GLN A 173 5.78 -5.72 9.75
N SER A 174 6.10 -4.79 8.84
CA SER A 174 5.10 -4.01 8.11
C SER A 174 4.25 -4.85 7.14
N HIS A 175 4.66 -6.09 6.82
CA HIS A 175 3.84 -7.04 6.05
C HIS A 175 2.68 -7.66 6.84
N ARG A 176 2.72 -7.59 8.17
CA ARG A 176 1.77 -8.30 9.04
C ARG A 176 0.30 -7.89 8.82
N PRO A 177 -0.07 -6.59 8.70
CA PRO A 177 -1.47 -6.20 8.48
C PRO A 177 -2.06 -6.79 7.19
N ILE A 178 -1.30 -6.70 6.10
CA ILE A 178 -1.68 -7.24 4.77
C ILE A 178 -1.85 -8.76 4.85
N LYS A 179 -0.88 -9.47 5.46
CA LYS A 179 -0.98 -10.93 5.64
C LYS A 179 -2.13 -11.34 6.56
N GLN A 180 -2.43 -10.57 7.59
CA GLN A 180 -3.57 -10.84 8.47
C GLN A 180 -4.88 -10.69 7.71
N LYS A 181 -5.05 -9.61 6.93
CA LYS A 181 -6.25 -9.40 6.12
C LYS A 181 -6.42 -10.45 5.03
N MET A 182 -5.34 -10.80 4.33
CA MET A 182 -5.34 -11.88 3.35
C MET A 182 -5.78 -13.21 3.96
N ARG A 183 -5.25 -13.58 5.14
CA ARG A 183 -5.63 -14.80 5.85
C ARG A 183 -7.12 -14.79 6.18
N GLN A 184 -7.63 -13.65 6.65
CA GLN A 184 -9.05 -13.52 6.97
C GLN A 184 -9.96 -13.61 5.73
N ALA A 185 -9.49 -13.10 4.59
CA ALA A 185 -10.18 -13.24 3.31
C ALA A 185 -10.02 -14.64 2.66
N LEU A 186 -9.26 -15.55 3.28
CA LEU A 186 -8.86 -16.86 2.72
C LEU A 186 -8.23 -16.70 1.31
N GLY A 187 -7.40 -15.67 1.16
CA GLY A 187 -6.88 -15.21 -0.12
C GLY A 187 -7.94 -14.49 -0.97
N TRP A 188 -7.53 -13.40 -1.62
CA TRP A 188 -8.44 -12.59 -2.42
C TRP A 188 -8.93 -13.32 -3.67
N LYS A 189 -10.20 -13.13 -4.02
CA LYS A 189 -10.85 -13.81 -5.15
C LYS A 189 -10.77 -13.03 -6.47
N SER A 190 -10.29 -11.79 -6.44
CA SER A 190 -10.08 -10.94 -7.60
C SER A 190 -8.82 -10.10 -7.46
N ILE A 191 -8.25 -9.66 -8.59
CA ILE A 191 -7.05 -8.81 -8.60
C ILE A 191 -7.45 -7.40 -8.12
N GLU A 192 -8.58 -6.92 -8.59
CA GLU A 192 -9.19 -5.64 -8.25
C GLU A 192 -9.48 -5.57 -6.74
N GLY A 193 -10.02 -6.65 -6.17
CA GLY A 193 -10.29 -6.74 -4.74
C GLY A 193 -9.01 -6.77 -3.90
N ALA A 194 -7.98 -7.49 -4.34
CA ALA A 194 -6.68 -7.48 -3.67
C ALA A 194 -6.04 -6.09 -3.72
N GLN A 195 -5.97 -5.48 -4.91
CA GLN A 195 -5.40 -4.15 -5.11
C GLN A 195 -6.12 -3.10 -4.28
N ALA A 196 -7.46 -3.08 -4.29
CA ALA A 196 -8.26 -2.15 -3.51
C ALA A 196 -8.05 -2.33 -1.99
N THR A 197 -8.02 -3.58 -1.51
CA THR A 197 -7.78 -3.87 -0.08
C THR A 197 -6.41 -3.37 0.35
N ILE A 198 -5.36 -3.70 -0.42
CA ILE A 198 -3.98 -3.29 -0.15
C ILE A 198 -3.88 -1.76 -0.18
N SER A 199 -4.45 -1.12 -1.20
CA SER A 199 -4.45 0.35 -1.34
C SER A 199 -5.06 1.02 -0.09
N GLY A 200 -6.22 0.56 0.36
CA GLY A 200 -6.85 1.09 1.58
C GLY A 200 -6.04 0.83 2.85
N GLN A 201 -5.38 -0.33 2.96
CA GLN A 201 -4.51 -0.64 4.10
C GLN A 201 -3.25 0.22 4.15
N GLU A 202 -2.63 0.49 3.00
CA GLU A 202 -1.49 1.40 2.94
C GLU A 202 -1.90 2.81 3.34
N VAL A 203 -3.00 3.33 2.80
CA VAL A 203 -3.52 4.66 3.19
C VAL A 203 -3.78 4.71 4.68
N TRP A 204 -4.44 3.71 5.24
CA TRP A 204 -4.70 3.68 6.67
C TRP A 204 -3.41 3.71 7.49
N THR A 205 -2.39 2.97 7.04
CA THR A 205 -1.07 2.97 7.69
C THR A 205 -0.42 4.35 7.61
N GLN A 206 -0.44 4.99 6.45
CA GLN A 206 0.07 6.35 6.24
C GLN A 206 -0.66 7.36 7.15
N VAL A 207 -2.00 7.29 7.20
CA VAL A 207 -2.82 8.15 8.06
C VAL A 207 -2.43 7.93 9.52
N ARG A 208 -2.42 6.68 10.02
CA ARG A 208 -2.06 6.38 11.41
C ARG A 208 -0.69 6.90 11.82
N ARG A 209 0.26 6.90 10.89
CA ARG A 209 1.62 7.41 11.10
C ARG A 209 1.74 8.93 10.96
N GLY A 210 0.67 9.62 10.59
CA GLY A 210 0.70 11.06 10.36
C GLY A 210 1.45 11.47 9.09
N GLN A 211 1.68 10.52 8.18
CA GLN A 211 2.34 10.76 6.89
C GLN A 211 1.43 11.52 5.92
N VAL A 212 0.11 11.41 6.10
CA VAL A 212 -0.89 12.06 5.26
C VAL A 212 -2.09 12.51 6.10
N GLY A 213 -2.71 13.62 5.70
CA GLY A 213 -3.86 14.23 6.37
C GLY A 213 -3.47 15.31 7.38
N ASP A 214 -4.46 16.10 7.81
CA ASP A 214 -4.28 17.12 8.85
C ASP A 214 -4.14 16.47 10.23
N LEU A 215 -3.03 16.73 10.92
CA LEU A 215 -2.75 16.14 12.23
C LEU A 215 -3.62 16.71 13.35
N SER A 216 -4.34 17.81 13.12
CA SER A 216 -5.32 18.36 14.07
C SER A 216 -6.58 17.48 14.19
N LEU A 217 -6.88 16.68 13.15
CA LEU A 217 -8.08 15.86 13.09
C LEU A 217 -7.86 14.46 13.69
N PRO A 218 -8.92 13.85 14.25
CA PRO A 218 -8.91 12.43 14.61
C PRO A 218 -8.54 11.52 13.42
N VAL A 219 -7.94 10.36 13.73
CA VAL A 219 -7.37 9.44 12.74
C VAL A 219 -8.36 9.04 11.63
N TRP A 220 -9.63 8.80 11.96
CA TRP A 220 -10.65 8.40 10.99
C TRP A 220 -11.07 9.55 10.08
N GLU A 221 -11.15 10.78 10.61
CA GLU A 221 -11.50 11.98 9.84
C GLU A 221 -10.41 12.31 8.83
N ARG A 222 -9.13 12.15 9.19
CA ARG A 222 -8.03 12.24 8.24
C ARG A 222 -8.17 11.28 7.06
N PHE A 223 -8.66 10.06 7.33
CA PHE A 223 -8.92 9.08 6.27
C PHE A 223 -10.11 9.51 5.39
N TYR A 224 -11.19 10.01 5.99
CA TYR A 224 -12.37 10.47 5.25
C TYR A 224 -12.10 11.74 4.41
N ALA A 225 -11.28 12.65 4.92
CA ALA A 225 -10.85 13.86 4.22
C ALA A 225 -10.04 13.58 2.94
N LEU A 226 -9.51 12.36 2.77
CA LEU A 226 -8.87 11.93 1.52
C LEU A 226 -9.87 11.61 0.41
N ALA A 227 -11.15 11.40 0.77
CA ALA A 227 -12.22 11.14 -0.17
C ALA A 227 -13.01 12.41 -0.57
N ALA A 228 -12.88 13.48 0.21
CA ALA A 228 -13.40 14.81 -0.10
C ALA A 228 -12.85 15.29 -1.46
#